data_AF-A0A7R7BUJ5-F1
#
_entry.id   AF-A0A7R7BUJ5-F1
#
_cell.length_a   1.000
_cell.length_b   1.000
_cell.length_c   1.000
_cell.angle_alpha   90.00
_cell.angle_beta   90.00
_cell.angle_gamma   90.00
#
_symmetry.space_group_name_H-M   'P 1'
#
loop_
_entity.id
_entity.type
_entity.pdbx_description
1 polymer ?
#
loop_
_entity_poly.entity_id
_entity_poly.type
_entity_poly.pdbx_seq_one_letter_code
_entity_poly.pdbx_strand_id
1 'polypeptide(L)'
;MLPVPEAIRTIHGGTRYVLYRKDRISLLAGTENLREFRLGPSASTRRVLASCCSTPIFLEFKGGHWLSLYGNLWKRNDLPPLELRTMTQDAPDRASVPDDVPSSALATAGFYGRLLVAWIAMGFKVPEVAVKGAIDA
;
A
#
# COMPACT_ATOMS: atom_id res chain seq x y z
N MET A 1 23.89 -11.93 7.24
CA MET A 1 23.24 -10.79 7.92
C MET A 1 22.30 -10.16 6.91
N LEU A 2 20.98 -10.26 7.11
CA LEU A 2 20.02 -9.62 6.21
C LEU A 2 20.18 -8.09 6.34
N PRO A 3 20.10 -7.32 5.25
CA PRO A 3 20.14 -5.86 5.34
C PRO A 3 19.01 -5.38 6.24
N VAL A 4 19.31 -4.39 7.09
CA VAL A 4 18.28 -3.74 7.91
C VAL A 4 17.23 -3.16 6.96
N PRO A 5 15.94 -3.49 7.12
CA PRO A 5 14.90 -2.98 6.24
C PRO A 5 14.94 -1.46 6.22
N GLU A 6 14.95 -0.87 5.02
CA GLU A 6 14.83 0.57 4.88
C GLU A 6 13.56 1.06 5.59
N ALA A 7 13.63 2.21 6.24
CA ALA A 7 12.49 2.77 6.95
C ALA A 7 11.35 3.06 5.94
N ILE A 8 10.30 2.23 6.00
CA ILE A 8 9.11 2.36 5.14
C ILE A 8 8.25 3.56 5.54
N ARG A 9 8.44 4.05 6.77
CA ARG A 9 7.79 5.26 7.27
C ARG A 9 8.61 6.47 6.89
N THR A 10 7.93 7.48 6.36
CA THR A 10 8.46 8.82 6.16
C THR A 10 8.81 9.48 7.50
N ILE A 11 9.57 10.57 7.45
CA ILE A 11 9.91 11.38 8.64
C ILE A 11 8.66 11.89 9.39
N HIS A 12 7.52 12.00 8.70
CA HIS A 12 6.23 12.39 9.28
C HIS A 12 5.41 11.19 9.76
N GLY A 13 6.01 10.00 9.84
CA GLY A 13 5.39 8.78 10.38
C GLY A 13 4.41 8.06 9.46
N GLY A 14 4.05 8.63 8.30
CA GLY A 14 3.20 7.98 7.29
C GLY A 14 3.95 7.04 6.36
N THR A 15 3.22 6.21 5.60
CA THR A 15 3.79 5.31 4.58
C THR A 15 3.45 5.81 3.18
N ARG A 16 4.44 5.83 2.28
CA ARG A 16 4.23 6.17 0.88
C ARG A 16 3.66 4.97 0.12
N TYR A 17 2.50 5.15 -0.49
CA TYR A 17 1.93 4.16 -1.41
C TYR A 17 1.72 4.74 -2.80
N VAL A 18 1.81 3.86 -3.80
CA VAL A 18 1.31 4.09 -5.15
C VAL A 18 0.16 3.11 -5.39
N LEU A 19 -1.02 3.62 -5.67
CA LEU A 19 -2.21 2.79 -5.85
C LEU A 19 -2.33 2.37 -7.30
N TYR A 20 -2.50 1.06 -7.53
CA TYR A 20 -2.62 0.50 -8.87
C TYR A 20 -3.79 -0.47 -8.93
N ARG A 21 -4.52 -0.45 -10.05
CA ARG A 21 -5.58 -1.43 -10.34
C ARG A 21 -4.97 -2.83 -10.44
N LYS A 22 -5.63 -3.81 -9.84
CA LYS A 22 -5.15 -5.20 -9.87
C LYS A 22 -5.12 -5.82 -11.26
N ASP A 23 -6.02 -5.41 -12.14
CA ASP A 23 -6.06 -5.91 -13.52
C ASP A 23 -4.97 -5.30 -14.43
N ARG A 24 -4.11 -4.45 -13.87
CA ARG A 24 -2.96 -3.83 -14.54
C ARG A 24 -1.61 -4.20 -13.90
N ILE A 25 -1.60 -5.15 -12.97
CA ILE A 25 -0.39 -5.63 -12.32
C ILE A 25 -0.13 -7.09 -12.72
N SER A 26 1.15 -7.43 -12.89
CA SER A 26 1.59 -8.81 -13.02
C SER A 26 2.88 -9.00 -12.23
N LEU A 27 2.93 -10.02 -11.39
CA LEU A 27 4.13 -10.43 -10.67
C LEU A 27 4.90 -11.41 -11.56
N LEU A 28 6.02 -10.98 -12.11
CA LEU A 28 6.75 -11.75 -13.13
C LEU A 28 7.64 -12.85 -12.53
N ALA A 29 8.10 -12.67 -11.30
CA ALA A 29 8.99 -13.60 -10.59
C ALA A 29 8.88 -13.41 -9.07
N GLY A 30 9.42 -14.35 -8.28
CA GLY A 30 9.55 -14.22 -6.83
C GLY A 30 8.27 -14.46 -6.03
N THR A 31 7.17 -14.84 -6.69
CA THR A 31 5.85 -15.05 -6.05
C THR A 31 5.86 -16.13 -4.98
N GLU A 32 6.73 -17.13 -5.13
CA GLU A 32 6.97 -18.21 -4.18
C GLU A 32 7.54 -17.73 -2.83
N ASN A 33 8.21 -16.57 -2.84
CA ASN A 33 8.79 -15.93 -1.67
C ASN A 33 7.86 -14.89 -1.04
N LEU A 34 6.65 -14.69 -1.57
CA LEU A 34 5.70 -13.75 -0.97
C LEU A 34 4.97 -14.39 0.19
N ARG A 35 4.85 -13.65 1.29
CA ARG A 35 4.11 -14.06 2.49
C ARG A 35 3.13 -12.98 2.91
N GLU A 36 1.97 -13.43 3.37
CA GLU A 36 0.96 -12.58 3.98
C GLU A 36 1.35 -12.22 5.43
N PHE A 37 1.14 -10.96 5.80
CA PHE A 37 1.33 -10.45 7.15
C PHE A 37 0.14 -9.58 7.54
N ARG A 38 -0.50 -9.89 8.67
CA ARG A 38 -1.60 -9.10 9.24
C ARG A 38 -1.20 -8.59 10.61
N LEU A 39 -1.67 -7.39 10.96
CA LEU A 39 -1.45 -6.82 12.31
C LEU A 39 -2.25 -7.55 13.40
N GLY A 40 -3.19 -8.40 13.01
CA GLY A 40 -3.99 -9.20 13.91
C GLY A 40 -4.92 -10.13 13.11
N PRO A 41 -5.47 -11.17 13.76
CA PRO A 41 -6.28 -12.19 13.08
C PRO A 41 -7.57 -11.63 12.45
N SER A 42 -8.12 -10.55 13.01
CA SER A 42 -9.33 -9.88 12.51
C SER A 42 -9.04 -8.72 11.55
N ALA A 43 -7.78 -8.43 11.24
CA ALA A 43 -7.42 -7.28 10.41
C ALA A 43 -8.01 -7.40 9.00
N SER A 44 -8.75 -6.40 8.55
CA SER A 44 -9.34 -6.34 7.20
C SER A 44 -8.32 -6.03 6.11
N THR A 45 -7.09 -5.69 6.48
CA THR A 45 -5.97 -5.47 5.57
C THR A 45 -4.90 -6.54 5.76
N ARG A 46 -4.25 -6.92 4.66
CA ARG A 46 -3.00 -7.68 4.69
C ARG A 46 -1.88 -6.88 4.05
N ARG A 47 -0.67 -7.14 4.52
CA ARG A 47 0.58 -6.68 3.92
C ARG A 47 1.22 -7.91 3.30
N VAL A 48 1.77 -7.77 2.11
CA VAL A 48 2.48 -8.85 1.44
C VAL A 48 3.94 -8.47 1.37
N LEU A 49 4.77 -9.33 1.95
CA LEU A 49 6.21 -9.12 2.12
C LEU A 49 6.97 -10.19 1.35
N ALA A 50 8.17 -9.88 0.87
CA ALA A 50 9.14 -10.87 0.41
C ALA A 50 9.84 -11.50 1.61
N SER A 51 9.70 -12.81 1.81
CA SER A 51 10.25 -13.51 2.98
C SER A 51 11.76 -13.58 3.03
N CYS A 52 12.44 -13.41 1.89
CA CYS A 52 13.90 -13.44 1.82
C CYS A 52 14.58 -12.21 2.45
N CYS A 53 13.87 -11.08 2.55
CA CYS A 53 14.44 -9.80 2.99
C CYS A 53 13.46 -8.90 3.74
N SER A 54 12.25 -9.38 4.04
CA SER A 54 11.16 -8.63 4.67
C SER A 54 10.74 -7.34 3.93
N THR A 55 11.09 -7.23 2.64
CA THR A 55 10.70 -6.05 1.84
C THR A 55 9.19 -6.07 1.61
N PRO A 56 8.46 -5.01 1.98
CA PRO A 56 7.04 -4.93 1.70
C PRO A 56 6.78 -4.64 0.22
N ILE A 57 5.87 -5.41 -0.38
CA ILE A 57 5.52 -5.29 -1.79
C ILE A 57 4.21 -4.50 -1.94
N PHE A 58 3.16 -4.92 -1.23
CA PHE A 58 1.89 -4.20 -1.26
C PHE A 58 1.04 -4.40 -0.01
N LEU A 59 0.17 -3.43 0.26
CA LEU A 59 -0.95 -3.55 1.18
C LEU A 59 -2.23 -3.76 0.37
N GLU A 60 -3.09 -4.65 0.86
CA GLU A 60 -4.37 -4.97 0.23
C GLU A 60 -5.50 -4.95 1.26
N PHE A 61 -6.59 -4.29 0.91
CA PHE A 61 -7.85 -4.34 1.65
C PHE A 61 -8.65 -5.57 1.22
N LYS A 62 -9.30 -6.24 2.17
CA LYS A 62 -10.25 -7.33 1.87
C LYS A 62 -11.32 -6.82 0.89
N GLY A 63 -11.39 -7.45 -0.29
CA GLY A 63 -12.31 -7.06 -1.36
C GLY A 63 -11.93 -5.79 -2.15
N GLY A 64 -10.76 -5.20 -1.90
CA GLY A 64 -10.28 -4.04 -2.66
C GLY A 64 -9.91 -4.41 -4.10
N HIS A 65 -10.31 -3.60 -5.08
CA HIS A 65 -10.00 -3.81 -6.51
C HIS A 65 -8.62 -3.24 -6.92
N TRP A 66 -7.90 -2.64 -5.98
CA TRP A 66 -6.56 -2.07 -6.17
C TRP A 66 -5.56 -2.69 -5.19
N LEU A 67 -4.27 -2.49 -5.47
CA LEU A 67 -3.18 -2.69 -4.51
C LEU A 67 -2.58 -1.34 -4.13
N SER A 68 -2.22 -1.20 -2.85
CA SER A 68 -1.38 -0.10 -2.37
C SER A 68 0.07 -0.58 -2.40
N LEU A 69 0.77 -0.35 -3.51
CA LEU A 69 2.18 -0.74 -3.67
C LEU A 69 3.07 0.18 -2.84
N TYR A 70 4.06 -0.36 -2.13
CA TYR A 70 4.91 0.46 -1.27
C TYR A 70 5.91 1.30 -2.08
N GLY A 71 6.05 2.58 -1.73
CA GLY A 71 6.86 3.53 -2.48
C GLY A 71 8.35 3.18 -2.60
N ASN A 72 8.89 2.38 -1.68
CA ASN A 72 10.28 1.90 -1.72
C ASN A 72 10.56 0.93 -2.90
N LEU A 73 9.54 0.48 -3.62
CA LEU A 73 9.70 -0.32 -4.83
C LEU A 73 10.17 0.50 -6.04
N TRP A 74 10.09 1.82 -5.98
CA TRP A 74 10.52 2.71 -7.06
C TRP A 74 11.92 3.23 -6.82
N LYS A 75 12.70 3.37 -7.90
CA LYS A 75 13.90 4.20 -7.88
C LYS A 75 13.49 5.65 -7.61
N ARG A 76 14.38 6.43 -7.00
CA ARG A 76 14.10 7.82 -6.58
C ARG A 76 13.43 8.69 -7.66
N ASN A 77 13.85 8.54 -8.92
CA ASN A 77 13.34 9.36 -10.03
C ASN A 77 12.12 8.75 -10.75
N ASP A 78 11.77 7.50 -10.44
CA ASP A 78 10.66 6.78 -11.07
C ASP A 78 9.39 6.80 -10.18
N LEU A 79 9.53 7.17 -8.91
CA LEU A 79 8.41 7.25 -7.97
C LEU A 79 7.45 8.36 -8.41
N PRO A 80 6.15 8.07 -8.65
CA PRO A 80 5.20 9.09 -9.02
C PRO A 80 5.08 10.20 -7.96
N PRO A 81 4.75 11.45 -8.35
CA PRO A 81 4.52 12.55 -7.41
C PRO A 81 3.49 12.21 -6.34
N LEU A 82 3.62 12.82 -5.16
CA LEU A 82 2.61 12.72 -4.11
C LEU A 82 1.39 13.55 -4.51
N GLU A 83 0.20 12.96 -4.39
CA GLU A 83 -1.05 13.62 -4.77
C GLU A 83 -2.01 13.82 -3.60
N LEU A 84 -1.85 13.06 -2.52
CA LEU A 84 -2.81 13.02 -1.43
C LEU A 84 -2.18 12.43 -0.15
N ARG A 85 -2.54 13.00 1.01
CA ARG A 85 -2.36 12.39 2.33
C ARG A 85 -3.72 12.08 2.96
N THR A 86 -3.88 10.88 3.49
CA THR A 86 -5.08 10.43 4.21
C THR A 86 -4.69 9.87 5.56
N MET A 87 -5.68 9.68 6.44
CA MET A 87 -5.49 9.12 7.78
C MET A 87 -4.53 9.95 8.66
N THR A 88 -4.46 11.28 8.43
CA THR A 88 -3.51 12.15 9.15
C THR A 88 -3.89 12.38 10.62
N GLN A 89 -5.09 11.98 11.04
CA GLN A 89 -5.48 11.99 12.45
C GLN A 89 -4.64 11.05 13.31
N ASP A 90 -4.06 10.00 12.71
CA ASP A 90 -3.23 9.00 13.39
C ASP A 90 -1.76 9.45 13.49
N ALA A 91 -1.44 10.65 12.99
CA ALA A 91 -0.12 11.25 13.13
C ALA A 91 0.14 11.59 14.62
N PRO A 92 1.31 11.26 15.18
CA PRO A 92 1.65 11.63 16.57
C PRO A 92 1.58 13.14 16.82
N ASP A 93 1.99 13.92 15.82
CA ASP A 93 1.78 15.35 15.76
C ASP A 93 1.17 15.72 14.40
N ARG A 94 -0.13 16.03 14.40
CA ARG A 94 -0.84 16.41 13.19
C ARG A 94 -0.39 17.76 12.62
N ALA A 95 0.11 18.67 13.45
CA ALA A 95 0.61 19.96 12.97
C ALA A 95 1.91 19.81 12.16
N SER A 96 2.65 18.71 12.35
CA SER A 96 3.87 18.39 11.60
C SER A 96 3.62 17.82 10.19
N VAL A 97 2.36 17.55 9.83
CA VAL A 97 2.02 16.98 8.51
C VAL A 97 2.04 18.08 7.46
N PRO A 98 2.86 17.96 6.39
CA PRO A 98 2.93 18.99 5.35
C PRO A 98 1.61 19.15 4.58
N ASP A 99 1.35 20.39 4.13
CA ASP A 99 0.15 20.82 3.39
C ASP A 99 0.44 21.11 1.89
N ASP A 100 1.52 20.54 1.35
CA ASP A 100 1.94 20.65 -0.06
C ASP A 100 1.04 19.87 -1.04
N VAL A 101 0.21 18.96 -0.53
CA VAL A 101 -0.82 18.23 -1.29
C VAL A 101 -2.08 18.14 -0.44
N PRO A 102 -3.26 17.91 -1.05
CA PRO A 102 -4.49 17.66 -0.31
C PRO A 102 -4.26 16.66 0.84
N SER A 103 -4.68 17.03 2.03
CA SER A 103 -4.39 16.31 3.27
C SER A 103 -5.65 16.26 4.14
N SER A 104 -6.01 15.07 4.64
CA SER A 104 -7.21 14.91 5.46
C SER A 104 -7.06 13.90 6.59
N ALA A 105 -7.81 14.16 7.67
CA ALA A 105 -7.89 13.31 8.86
C ALA A 105 -8.18 11.84 8.52
N LEU A 106 -9.08 11.63 7.55
CA LEU A 106 -9.53 10.34 7.04
C LEU A 106 -9.24 10.24 5.54
N ALA A 107 -9.77 9.23 4.85
CA ALA A 107 -9.79 9.23 3.39
C ALA A 107 -10.77 10.30 2.85
N THR A 108 -10.41 10.97 1.76
CA THR A 108 -11.23 12.02 1.15
C THR A 108 -12.34 11.46 0.26
N ALA A 109 -13.41 12.23 0.04
CA ALA A 109 -14.42 11.90 -0.97
C ALA A 109 -13.82 11.79 -2.38
N GLY A 110 -12.88 12.69 -2.73
CA GLY A 110 -12.17 12.64 -4.02
C GLY A 110 -11.37 11.36 -4.22
N PHE A 111 -10.75 10.84 -3.15
CA PHE A 111 -10.07 9.54 -3.16
C PHE A 111 -11.03 8.41 -3.50
N TYR A 112 -12.17 8.32 -2.81
CA TYR A 112 -13.18 7.30 -3.10
C TYR A 112 -13.81 7.46 -4.48
N GLY A 113 -13.99 8.70 -4.96
CA GLY A 113 -14.42 8.97 -6.34
C GLY A 113 -13.46 8.37 -7.37
N ARG A 114 -12.14 8.55 -7.19
CA ARG A 114 -11.12 7.94 -8.07
C ARG A 114 -11.16 6.41 -8.03
N LEU A 115 -11.34 5.82 -6.85
CA LEU A 115 -11.50 4.36 -6.70
C LEU A 115 -12.76 3.85 -7.40
N LEU A 116 -13.90 4.54 -7.26
CA LEU A 116 -15.14 4.17 -7.93
C LEU A 116 -14.99 4.20 -9.45
N VAL A 117 -14.39 5.26 -10.01
CA VAL A 117 -14.11 5.36 -11.45
C VAL A 117 -13.19 4.24 -11.91
N ALA A 118 -12.14 3.92 -11.15
CA ALA A 118 -11.24 2.81 -11.46
C ALA A 118 -11.98 1.47 -11.47
N TRP A 119 -12.86 1.22 -10.50
CA TRP A 119 -13.63 -0.02 -10.41
C TRP A 119 -14.64 -0.16 -11.55
N ILE A 120 -15.32 0.93 -11.94
CA ILE A 120 -16.18 0.98 -13.14
C ILE A 120 -15.35 0.63 -14.38
N ALA A 121 -14.17 1.21 -14.55
CA ALA A 121 -13.26 0.92 -15.66
C ALA A 121 -12.64 -0.48 -15.62
N MET A 122 -12.82 -1.23 -14.54
CA MET A 122 -12.50 -2.66 -14.41
C MET A 122 -13.72 -3.55 -14.66
N GLY A 123 -14.89 -2.98 -14.94
CA GLY A 123 -16.16 -3.71 -15.06
C GLY A 123 -16.60 -4.32 -13.73
N PHE A 124 -16.37 -3.60 -12.62
CA PHE A 124 -16.64 -4.05 -11.25
C PHE A 124 -15.93 -5.33 -10.82
N LYS A 125 -14.88 -5.74 -11.54
CA LYS A 125 -14.07 -6.90 -11.18
C LYS A 125 -13.17 -6.61 -9.98
N VAL A 126 -12.95 -7.63 -9.16
CA VAL A 126 -12.00 -7.60 -8.04
C VAL A 126 -11.05 -8.78 -8.20
N PRO A 127 -9.99 -8.67 -9.01
CA PRO A 127 -9.04 -9.77 -9.20
C PRO A 127 -8.41 -10.19 -7.87
N GLU A 128 -8.18 -11.48 -7.70
CA GLU A 128 -7.48 -12.03 -6.55
C GLU A 128 -5.98 -12.10 -6.83
N VAL A 129 -5.17 -11.86 -5.79
CA VAL A 129 -3.71 -12.02 -5.85
C VAL A 129 -3.33 -13.16 -4.91
N ALA A 130 -2.92 -14.28 -5.50
CA ALA A 130 -2.49 -15.45 -4.75
C ALA A 130 -1.14 -15.19 -4.08
N VAL A 131 -1.05 -15.46 -2.78
CA VAL A 131 0.17 -15.37 -1.97
C VAL A 131 0.28 -16.65 -1.15
N LYS A 132 1.46 -17.28 -1.17
CA LYS A 132 1.65 -18.58 -0.53
C LYS A 132 2.14 -18.39 0.90
N GLY A 133 1.30 -18.77 1.87
CA GLY A 133 1.68 -18.78 3.29
C GLY A 133 1.59 -17.41 3.98
N ALA A 134 1.71 -17.44 5.30
CA ALA A 134 1.64 -16.28 6.18
C ALA A 134 2.86 -16.22 7.11
N ILE A 135 3.15 -15.03 7.62
CA ILE A 135 4.08 -14.78 8.73
C ILE A 135 3.26 -14.08 9.82
N ASP A 136 3.47 -14.51 11.07
CA ASP A 136 2.79 -13.96 12.24
C ASP A 136 3.37 -12.61 12.67
N ALA A 137 2.56 -11.85 13.42
CA ALA A 137 2.93 -10.55 14.00
C ALA A 137 3.92 -10.67 15.16
#